data_AF-A0A7L5AIE2-F1
#
_entry.id   AF-A0A7L5AIE2-F1
#
_cell.length_a   1.000
_cell.length_b   1.000
_cell.length_c   1.000
_cell.angle_alpha   90.00
_cell.angle_beta   90.00
_cell.angle_gamma   90.00
#
_symmetry.space_group_name_H-M   'P 1'
#
loop_
_entity.id
_entity.type
_entity.pdbx_description
1 polymer ?
#
loop_
_entity_poly.entity_id
_entity_poly.type
_entity_poly.pdbx_seq_one_letter_code
_entity_poly.pdbx_strand_id
1 'polypeptide(L)' 'MTEYEAGGETNIDNGVLLCSTHHTWLHASEFTLTMVNGKPWLLAPPWLDPAQRWKSVGYTRATMAG' A
#
# COMPACT_ATOMS: atom_id res chain seq x y z
N MET A 1 7.17 -1.95 -6.57
CA MET A 1 6.70 -0.56 -6.53
C MET A 1 7.88 0.31 -6.12
N THR A 2 8.20 1.33 -6.91
CA THR A 2 9.10 2.41 -6.48
C THR A 2 8.20 3.64 -6.36
N GLU A 3 8.24 4.33 -5.24
CA GLU A 3 7.41 5.53 -5.03
C GLU A 3 7.78 6.63 -6.04
N TYR A 4 6.81 7.45 -6.44
CA TYR A 4 7.07 8.57 -7.36
C TYR A 4 8.13 9.53 -6.79
N GLU A 5 8.12 9.76 -5.48
CA GLU A 5 9.14 10.58 -4.79
C GLU A 5 10.55 9.98 -4.87
N ALA A 6 10.65 8.66 -5.06
CA ALA A 6 11.90 7.93 -5.28
C ALA A 6 12.20 7.68 -6.78
N GLY A 7 11.50 8.36 -7.69
CA GLY A 7 11.70 8.26 -9.14
C GLY A 7 10.94 7.13 -9.83
N GLY A 8 9.92 6.56 -9.20
CA GLY A 8 9.03 5.58 -9.83
C GLY A 8 8.11 6.21 -10.88
N GLU A 9 7.76 5.45 -11.92
CA GLU A 9 6.76 5.87 -12.90
C GLU A 9 5.39 6.07 -12.24
N THR A 10 4.70 7.16 -12.59
CA THR A 10 3.29 7.37 -12.25
C THR A 10 2.43 6.44 -13.10
N ASN A 11 2.23 5.22 -12.62
CA ASN A 11 1.39 4.20 -13.25
C ASN A 11 0.25 3.80 -12.30
N ILE A 12 -1.00 3.82 -12.79
CA ILE A 12 -2.19 3.42 -12.01
C ILE A 12 -2.11 1.96 -11.55
N ASP A 13 -1.44 1.09 -12.31
CA ASP A 13 -1.21 -0.31 -11.93
C ASP A 13 -0.25 -0.45 -10.74
N ASN A 14 0.50 0.62 -10.43
CA ASN A 14 1.51 0.66 -9.39
C ASN A 14 1.13 1.62 -8.24
N GLY A 15 0.06 2.41 -8.40
CA GLY A 15 -0.35 3.44 -7.45
C GLY A 15 -1.45 3.00 -6.50
N VAL A 16 -1.45 3.58 -5.30
CA VAL A 16 -2.57 3.52 -4.35
C VAL A 16 -3.06 4.94 -4.05
N LEU A 17 -4.37 5.11 -3.93
CA LEU A 17 -4.95 6.38 -3.48
C LEU A 17 -5.01 6.40 -1.96
N LEU A 18 -4.20 7.24 -1.31
CA LEU A 18 -4.29 7.50 0.13
C LEU A 18 -4.75 8.95 0.37
N CYS A 19 -5.38 9.21 1.52
CA CYS A 19 -5.61 10.58 1.96
C CYS A 19 -4.32 11.17 2.52
N SER A 20 -4.26 12.50 2.68
CA SER A 20 -3.07 13.21 3.19
C SER A 20 -2.50 12.60 4.48
N THR A 21 -3.35 12.29 5.46
CA THR A 21 -2.93 11.67 6.72
C THR A 21 -2.29 10.29 6.51
N HIS A 22 -2.89 9.45 5.68
CA HIS A 22 -2.36 8.12 5.40
C HIS A 22 -1.13 8.15 4.48
N HIS A 23 -1.02 9.15 3.59
CA HIS A 23 0.20 9.40 2.82
C HIS A 23 1.36 9.76 3.75
N THR A 24 1.20 10.77 4.61
CA THR A 24 2.26 11.18 5.54
C THR A 24 2.63 10.03 6.49
N TRP A 25 1.64 9.30 6.99
CA TRP A 25 1.91 8.17 7.87
C TRP A 25 2.66 7.06 7.15
N LEU A 26 2.29 6.71 5.91
CA LEU A 26 2.98 5.64 5.18
C LEU A 26 4.45 6.00 4.96
N HIS A 27 4.75 7.23 4.52
CA HIS A 27 6.13 7.72 4.37
C HIS A 27 6.91 7.79 5.69
N ALA A 28 6.24 8.04 6.81
CA ALA A 28 6.87 8.14 8.12
C ALA A 28 6.90 6.79 8.89
N SER A 29 6.43 5.71 8.27
CA SER A 29 6.29 4.41 8.92
C SER A 29 7.24 3.37 8.34
N GLU A 30 7.44 2.29 9.08
CA GLU A 30 8.18 1.12 8.62
C GLU A 30 7.30 0.14 7.81
N PHE A 31 6.08 0.55 7.44
CA PHE A 31 5.22 -0.28 6.63
C PHE A 31 5.69 -0.31 5.18
N THR A 32 5.70 -1.49 4.59
CA THR A 32 6.03 -1.65 3.16
C THR A 32 4.75 -1.86 2.37
N LEU A 33 4.62 -1.17 1.23
CA LEU A 33 3.53 -1.35 0.29
C LEU A 33 4.03 -2.01 -1.00
N THR A 34 3.27 -2.96 -1.53
CA THR A 34 3.51 -3.54 -2.86
C THR A 34 2.19 -3.73 -3.61
N MET A 35 2.27 -3.89 -4.93
CA MET A 35 1.13 -4.19 -5.79
C MET A 35 1.28 -5.62 -6.31
N VAL A 36 0.25 -6.45 -6.14
CA VAL A 36 0.18 -7.81 -6.68
C VAL A 36 -1.11 -7.94 -7.47
N ASN A 37 -1.00 -8.15 -8.78
CA ASN A 37 -2.14 -8.27 -9.70
C ASN A 37 -3.16 -7.11 -9.56
N GLY A 38 -2.66 -5.87 -9.48
CA GLY A 38 -3.50 -4.67 -9.35
C GLY A 38 -4.12 -4.45 -7.96
N LYS A 39 -3.78 -5.29 -6.96
CA LYS A 39 -4.23 -5.13 -5.58
C LYS A 39 -3.07 -4.67 -4.70
N PRO A 40 -3.25 -3.64 -3.85
CA PRO A 40 -2.22 -3.27 -2.90
C PRO A 40 -2.14 -4.28 -1.75
N TRP A 41 -0.92 -4.55 -1.32
CA TRP A 41 -0.59 -5.37 -0.17
C TRP A 41 0.34 -4.59 0.75
N LEU A 42 0.06 -4.66 2.04
CA LEU A 42 0.79 -3.98 3.08
C LEU A 42 1.51 -5.03 3.94
N LEU A 43 2.77 -4.76 4.26
CA LEU A 43 3.56 -5.49 5.25
C LEU A 43 3.77 -4.57 6.45
N ALA A 44 3.36 -5.05 7.63
CA ALA A 44 3.57 -4.35 8.87
C ALA A 44 4.99 -4.57 9.41
N PRO A 45 5.49 -3.68 10.29
CA PRO A 45 6.80 -3.84 10.91
C PRO A 45 6.87 -5.10 11.80
N PRO A 46 8.06 -5.70 11.99
CA PRO A 46 8.20 -6.95 12.76
C PRO A 46 7.71 -6.89 14.21
N TRP A 47 7.80 -5.72 14.85
CA TRP A 47 7.31 -5.53 16.21
C TRP A 47 5.78 -5.51 16.30
N LEU A 48 5.09 -5.23 15.19
CA LEU A 48 3.63 -5.22 15.11
C LEU A 48 3.07 -6.52 14.52
N ASP A 49 3.73 -7.08 13.51
CA ASP A 49 3.41 -8.39 12.95
C ASP A 49 4.68 -9.26 12.91
N PRO A 50 4.97 -10.00 13.99
CA PRO A 50 6.13 -10.89 14.05
C PRO A 50 6.11 -11.98 12.98
N ALA A 51 4.93 -12.33 12.45
CA ALA A 51 4.79 -13.32 11.40
C ALA A 51 5.12 -12.76 10.01
N GLN A 52 5.32 -11.43 9.88
CA GLN A 52 5.71 -10.74 8.65
C GLN A 52 4.86 -11.17 7.45
N ARG A 53 3.53 -11.17 7.63
CA ARG A 53 2.59 -11.60 6.60
C ARG A 53 2.08 -10.41 5.81
N TRP A 54 2.18 -10.51 4.49
CA TRP A 54 1.53 -9.56 3.59
C TRP A 54 0.00 -9.62 3.75
N LYS A 55 -0.61 -8.46 3.92
CA LYS A 55 -2.07 -8.31 4.02
C LYS A 55 -2.56 -7.47 2.86
N SER A 56 -3.49 -7.99 2.08
CA SER A 56 -4.10 -7.22 1.01
C SER A 56 -4.94 -6.10 1.59
N VAL A 57 -4.70 -4.87 1.15
CA VAL A 57 -5.41 -3.66 1.56
C VAL A 57 -6.13 -3.04 0.36
N GLY A 58 -7.04 -2.11 0.62
CA GLY A 58 -7.83 -1.47 -0.44
C GLY A 58 -9.11 -2.26 -0.76
N TYR A 59 -10.24 -1.63 -0.49
CA TYR A 59 -11.51 -2.02 -1.09
C TYR A 59 -11.67 -1.20 -2.37
N THR A 60 -11.69 -1.86 -3.53
CA THR A 60 -12.26 -1.22 -4.72
C THR A 60 -13.72 -0.90 -4.44
N ARG A 61 -14.18 0.32 -4.75
CA ARG A 61 -15.62 0.67 -4.65
C ARG A 61 -16.51 -0.30 -5.45
N ALA A 62 -15.96 -0.98 -6.46
CA ALA A 62 -16.63 -2.03 -7.21
C ALA A 62 -16.96 -3.30 -6.40
N THR A 63 -16.32 -3.53 -5.24
CA THR A 63 -16.47 -4.75 -4.43
C THR A 63 -17.33 -4.53 -3.18
N MET A 64 -17.81 -3.30 -2.92
CA MET A 64 -18.74 -3.01 -1.81
C MET A 64 -20.22 -3.11 -2.20
N ALA A 65 -20.52 -3.56 -3.42
CA ALA A 65 -21.87 -3.95 -3.83
C ALA A 65 -21.99 -5.48 -3.72
N GLY A 66 -22.42 -5.95 -2.56
CA GLY A 66 -22.71 -7.36 -2.28
C GLY A 66 -23.57 -7.45 -1.04
#